data_AF-A0A4Z0KIT5-F1
#
_entry.id   AF-A0A4Z0KIT5-F1
#
_cell.length_a   1.000
_cell.length_b   1.000
_cell.length_c   1.000
_cell.angle_alpha   90.00
_cell.angle_beta   90.00
_cell.angle_gamma   90.00
#
_symmetry.space_group_name_H-M   'P 1'
#
loop_
_entity.id
_entity.type
_entity.pdbx_description
1 polymer ?
#
loop_
_entity_poly.entity_id
_entity_poly.type
_entity_poly.pdbx_seq_one_letter_code
_entity_poly.pdbx_strand_id
1 'polypeptide(L)'
;MKAHPRHARRGRGPIAKRWIYWKRRYANPVLRDWVLLGCLLGILIAAACTLIDFHLGAIVLAVVPAGLAMMRAMPEPWAEVWTNRSKTVDIATGLIFAAVLVALAFVVPESR
;
A
#
# COMPACT_ATOMS: atom_id res chain seq x y z
N MET A 1 22.16 16.61 -54.43
CA MET A 1 21.19 16.46 -53.33
C MET A 1 21.84 15.69 -52.19
N LYS A 2 22.14 16.34 -51.06
CA LYS A 2 22.74 15.66 -49.88
C LYS A 2 21.63 14.92 -49.13
N ALA A 3 21.70 13.59 -49.10
CA ALA A 3 20.81 12.78 -48.29
C ALA A 3 21.06 13.08 -46.79
N HIS A 4 20.11 13.74 -46.13
CA HIS A 4 20.14 13.84 -44.68
C HIS A 4 20.07 12.42 -44.09
N PRO A 5 21.01 12.03 -43.21
CA PRO A 5 20.90 10.75 -42.53
C PRO A 5 19.65 10.84 -41.66
N ARG A 6 18.61 10.10 -42.03
CA ARG A 6 17.49 9.81 -41.13
C ARG A 6 18.10 9.05 -39.96
N HIS A 7 18.41 9.76 -38.87
CA HIS A 7 18.65 9.12 -37.60
C HIS A 7 17.44 8.23 -37.35
N ALA A 8 17.64 6.92 -37.49
CA ALA A 8 16.70 5.94 -37.01
C ALA A 8 16.54 6.25 -35.52
N ARG A 9 15.50 7.02 -35.16
CA ARG A 9 14.97 7.04 -33.81
C ARG A 9 14.43 5.64 -33.56
N ARG A 10 15.33 4.67 -33.33
CA ARG A 10 15.04 3.49 -32.51
C ARG A 10 14.80 4.05 -31.12
N GLY A 11 13.62 4.65 -30.94
CA GLY A 11 13.15 5.05 -29.64
C GLY A 11 13.22 3.81 -28.77
N ARG A 12 13.82 3.93 -27.57
CA ARG A 12 13.84 2.85 -26.60
C ARG A 12 12.45 2.21 -26.55
N GLY A 13 12.41 0.89 -26.71
CA GLY A 13 11.17 0.13 -26.71
C GLY A 13 10.33 0.43 -25.46
N PRO A 14 9.02 0.17 -25.50
CA PRO A 14 8.11 0.52 -24.40
C PRO A 14 8.57 -0.07 -23.07
N ILE A 15 9.15 -1.28 -23.08
CA ILE A 15 9.70 -1.96 -21.90
C ILE A 15 10.91 -1.21 -21.34
N ALA A 16 11.84 -0.77 -22.18
CA ALA A 16 13.02 -0.03 -21.74
C ALA A 16 12.65 1.35 -21.16
N LYS A 17 11.66 2.04 -21.75
CA LYS A 17 11.13 3.30 -21.17
C LYS A 17 10.47 3.05 -19.82
N ARG A 18 9.66 1.99 -19.72
CA ARG A 18 8.96 1.61 -18.50
C ARG A 18 9.95 1.21 -17.41
N TRP A 19 10.99 0.46 -17.73
CA TRP A 19 12.09 0.12 -16.82
C TRP A 19 12.84 1.36 -16.32
N ILE A 20 13.19 2.30 -17.20
CA ILE A 20 13.89 3.54 -16.82
C ILE A 20 12.98 4.41 -15.95
N TYR A 21 11.70 4.51 -16.29
CA TYR A 21 10.72 5.22 -15.48
C TYR A 21 10.61 4.58 -14.09
N TRP A 22 10.45 3.26 -14.03
CA TRP A 22 10.37 2.49 -12.79
C TRP A 22 11.63 2.71 -11.94
N LYS A 23 12.81 2.54 -12.54
CA LYS A 23 14.10 2.77 -11.87
C LYS A 23 14.22 4.19 -11.32
N ARG A 24 13.82 5.22 -12.07
CA ARG A 24 13.87 6.61 -11.59
C ARG A 24 12.85 6.88 -10.49
N ARG A 25 11.64 6.30 -10.60
CA ARG A 25 10.57 6.50 -9.63
C ARG A 25 10.91 5.88 -8.28
N TYR A 26 11.40 4.65 -8.26
CA TYR A 26 11.73 3.93 -7.02
C TYR A 26 13.15 4.21 -6.49
N ALA A 27 14.00 4.91 -7.26
CA ALA A 27 15.27 5.42 -6.72
C ALA A 27 15.08 6.55 -5.70
N ASN A 28 13.94 7.25 -5.73
CA ASN A 28 13.57 8.29 -4.77
C ASN A 28 12.12 8.04 -4.29
N PRO A 29 11.89 7.02 -3.44
CA PRO A 29 10.56 6.67 -2.98
C PRO A 29 9.96 7.81 -2.16
N VAL A 30 8.69 8.13 -2.41
CA VAL A 30 7.96 9.12 -1.60
C VAL A 30 7.40 8.45 -0.34
N LEU A 31 7.04 9.25 0.67
CA LEU A 31 6.48 8.77 1.94
C LEU A 31 5.33 7.76 1.72
N ARG A 32 4.45 8.02 0.75
CA ARG A 32 3.34 7.13 0.34
C ARG A 32 3.79 5.73 -0.08
N ASP A 33 4.92 5.61 -0.79
CA ASP A 33 5.41 4.31 -1.27
C ASP A 33 5.83 3.43 -0.09
N TRP A 34 6.44 4.04 0.93
CA TRP A 34 6.78 3.35 2.19
C TRP A 34 5.55 2.91 2.98
N VAL A 35 4.49 3.73 3.01
CA VAL A 35 3.21 3.33 3.64
C VAL A 35 2.65 2.09 2.93
N LEU A 36 2.60 2.10 1.60
CA LEU A 36 2.10 0.98 0.82
C LEU A 36 2.93 -0.29 1.02
N LEU A 37 4.26 -0.16 1.09
CA LEU A 37 5.15 -1.27 1.42
C LEU A 37 4.90 -1.81 2.83
N GLY A 38 4.69 -0.94 3.82
CA GLY A 38 4.32 -1.32 5.18
C GLY A 38 2.99 -2.06 5.24
N CYS A 39 1.98 -1.60 4.50
CA CYS A 39 0.70 -2.29 4.38
C CYS A 39 0.84 -3.66 3.73
N LEU A 40 1.62 -3.76 2.65
CA LEU A 40 1.88 -5.03 1.97
C LEU A 40 2.57 -6.01 2.92
N LEU A 41 3.58 -5.56 3.66
CA LEU A 41 4.26 -6.37 4.66
C LEU A 41 3.31 -6.81 5.77
N GLY A 42 2.48 -5.91 6.30
CA GLY A 42 1.49 -6.24 7.33
C GLY A 42 0.48 -7.29 6.87
N ILE A 43 0.03 -7.23 5.61
CA ILE A 43 -0.84 -8.25 5.01
C ILE A 43 -0.12 -9.60 4.88
N LEU A 44 1.15 -9.60 4.46
CA LEU A 44 1.94 -10.83 4.36
C LEU A 44 2.17 -11.47 5.73
N ILE A 45 2.46 -10.67 6.77
CA ILE A 45 2.61 -11.16 8.15
C ILE A 45 1.27 -11.71 8.65
N ALA A 46 0.17 -11.00 8.44
CA ALA A 46 -1.16 -11.48 8.81
C ALA A 46 -1.50 -12.81 8.13
N ALA A 47 -1.22 -12.93 6.83
CA ALA A 47 -1.41 -14.17 6.07
C ALA A 47 -0.54 -15.31 6.62
N ALA A 48 0.72 -15.04 6.99
CA ALA A 48 1.55 -16.04 7.65
C ALA A 48 0.98 -16.46 9.02
N CYS A 49 0.46 -15.52 9.80
CA CYS A 49 -0.21 -15.80 11.08
C CYS A 49 -1.46 -16.68 10.90
N THR A 50 -2.26 -16.47 9.84
CA THR A 50 -3.45 -17.30 9.57
C THR A 50 -3.14 -18.77 9.33
N LEU A 51 -1.89 -19.14 8.97
CA LEU A 51 -1.48 -20.53 8.82
C LEU A 51 -1.29 -21.24 10.17
N ILE A 52 -1.07 -20.48 11.24
CA ILE A 52 -0.88 -20.99 12.61
C ILE A 52 -2.21 -20.93 13.35
N ASP A 53 -2.84 -19.76 13.32
CA ASP A 53 -4.04 -19.45 14.08
C ASP A 53 -4.83 -18.36 13.33
N PHE A 54 -6.08 -18.66 12.98
CA PHE A 54 -6.94 -17.75 12.22
C PHE A 54 -7.25 -16.47 13.00
N HIS A 55 -7.47 -16.57 14.31
CA HIS A 55 -7.77 -15.44 15.19
C HIS A 55 -6.57 -14.49 15.26
N LEU A 56 -5.38 -15.05 15.45
CA LEU A 56 -4.13 -14.28 15.45
C LEU A 56 -3.94 -13.54 14.12
N GLY A 57 -4.15 -14.23 12.99
CA GLY A 57 -4.06 -13.62 11.66
C GLY A 57 -5.06 -12.49 11.45
N ALA A 58 -6.31 -12.65 11.91
CA ALA A 58 -7.34 -11.61 11.83
C ALA A 58 -7.00 -10.39 12.71
N ILE A 59 -6.51 -10.60 13.93
CA ILE A 59 -6.07 -9.53 14.83
C ILE A 59 -4.88 -8.77 14.23
N VAL A 60 -3.88 -9.49 13.71
CA VAL A 60 -2.71 -8.88 13.06
C VAL A 60 -3.12 -8.10 11.81
N LEU A 61 -4.06 -8.62 11.02
CA LEU A 61 -4.59 -7.91 9.86
C LEU A 61 -5.30 -6.62 10.25
N ALA A 62 -6.04 -6.60 11.36
CA ALA A 62 -6.74 -5.41 11.85
C ALA A 62 -5.81 -4.25 12.22
N VAL A 63 -4.55 -4.54 12.56
CA VAL A 63 -3.53 -3.51 12.83
C VAL A 63 -3.24 -2.67 11.58
N VAL A 64 -3.37 -3.23 10.38
CA VAL A 64 -3.08 -2.52 9.12
C VAL A 64 -4.03 -1.33 8.88
N PRO A 65 -5.37 -1.51 8.81
CA PRO A 65 -6.29 -0.38 8.65
C PRO A 65 -6.32 0.54 9.88
N ALA A 66 -6.10 0.02 11.10
CA ALA A 66 -5.98 0.86 12.30
C ALA A 66 -4.75 1.77 12.24
N GLY A 67 -3.59 1.23 11.85
CA GLY A 67 -2.35 1.98 11.66
C GLY A 67 -2.50 3.04 10.57
N LEU A 68 -3.14 2.71 9.45
CA LEU A 68 -3.47 3.69 8.41
C LEU A 68 -4.37 4.82 8.91
N ALA A 69 -5.38 4.51 9.74
CA ALA A 69 -6.24 5.52 10.35
C ALA A 69 -5.45 6.44 11.29
N MET A 70 -4.54 5.88 12.10
CA MET A 70 -3.66 6.67 12.98
C MET A 70 -2.70 7.55 12.18
N MET A 71 -2.06 7.01 11.14
CA MET A 71 -1.19 7.80 10.24
C MET A 71 -1.97 8.92 9.56
N ARG A 72 -3.22 8.66 9.16
CA ARG A 72 -4.08 9.69 8.58
C ARG A 72 -4.45 10.78 9.58
N ALA A 73 -4.48 10.46 10.88
CA ALA A 73 -4.73 11.41 11.96
C ALA A 73 -3.52 12.33 12.23
N MET A 74 -2.29 11.88 11.94
CA MET A 74 -1.06 12.65 12.16
C MET A 74 -1.04 13.99 11.40
N PRO A 75 -0.36 15.02 11.95
CA PRO A 75 -0.12 16.30 11.28
C PRO A 75 0.93 16.18 10.16
N GLU A 76 1.34 17.31 9.57
CA GLU A 76 2.40 17.34 8.55
C GLU A 76 3.67 16.63 9.01
N PRO A 77 4.37 15.90 8.11
CA PRO A 77 4.18 15.81 6.65
C PRO A 77 3.17 14.75 6.19
N TRP A 78 2.48 14.07 7.12
CA TRP A 78 1.59 12.95 6.79
C TRP A 78 0.23 13.40 6.24
N ALA A 79 -0.17 14.64 6.54
CA ALA A 79 -1.39 15.22 6.02
C ALA A 79 -1.31 15.48 4.50
N GLU A 80 -0.13 15.88 4.00
CA GLU A 80 0.17 16.03 2.56
C GLU A 80 0.17 14.71 1.76
N VAL A 81 0.27 13.55 2.41
CA VAL A 81 0.33 12.24 1.70
C VAL A 81 -1.00 11.90 1.01
N TRP A 82 -2.12 12.38 1.54
CA TRP A 82 -3.49 12.11 1.08
C TRP A 82 -4.23 13.40 0.74
N THR A 83 -3.70 14.18 -0.21
CA THR A 83 -4.38 15.35 -0.76
C THR A 83 -5.66 14.97 -1.52
N ASN A 84 -6.68 15.83 -1.51
CA ASN A 84 -7.97 15.65 -2.21
C ASN A 84 -8.86 14.48 -1.71
N ARG A 85 -8.68 14.01 -0.48
CA ARG A 85 -9.52 12.94 0.10
C ARG A 85 -9.95 13.27 1.53
N SER A 86 -11.21 12.99 1.85
CA SER A 86 -11.80 13.32 3.17
C SER A 86 -11.09 12.59 4.31
N LYS A 87 -10.44 13.36 5.19
CA LYS A 87 -9.69 12.85 6.36
C LYS A 87 -10.59 12.03 7.29
N THR A 88 -11.77 12.57 7.60
CA THR A 88 -12.72 11.94 8.52
C THR A 88 -13.23 10.61 7.99
N VAL A 89 -13.56 10.54 6.70
CA VAL A 89 -14.05 9.30 6.07
C VAL A 89 -12.97 8.23 6.09
N ASP A 90 -11.73 8.56 5.72
CA ASP A 90 -10.63 7.59 5.71
C ASP A 90 -10.33 7.03 7.10
N ILE A 91 -10.32 7.89 8.13
CA ILE A 91 -10.11 7.46 9.52
C ILE A 91 -11.27 6.57 9.97
N ALA A 92 -12.51 7.00 9.76
CA ALA A 92 -13.69 6.24 10.16
C ALA A 92 -13.74 4.87 9.47
N THR A 93 -13.52 4.83 8.16
CA THR A 93 -13.48 3.57 7.41
C THR A 93 -12.37 2.66 7.93
N GLY A 94 -11.15 3.17 8.15
CA GLY A 94 -10.05 2.38 8.68
C GLY A 94 -10.35 1.77 10.05
N LEU A 95 -10.92 2.55 10.97
CA LEU A 95 -11.31 2.08 12.30
C LEU A 95 -12.46 1.07 12.26
N ILE A 96 -13.47 1.30 11.41
CA ILE A 96 -14.58 0.35 11.22
C ILE A 96 -14.05 -0.98 10.70
N PHE A 97 -13.19 -0.97 9.67
CA PHE A 97 -12.58 -2.20 9.16
C PHE A 97 -11.77 -2.93 10.22
N ALA A 98 -10.96 -2.21 11.00
CA ALA A 98 -10.22 -2.81 12.10
C ALA A 98 -11.14 -3.47 13.13
N ALA A 99 -12.20 -2.75 13.56
CA ALA A 99 -13.17 -3.28 14.51
C ALA A 99 -13.91 -4.51 13.96
N VAL A 100 -14.32 -4.50 12.69
CA VAL A 100 -14.96 -5.65 12.04
C VAL A 100 -14.02 -6.85 11.99
N LEU A 101 -12.74 -6.67 11.65
CA LEU A 101 -11.77 -7.77 11.61
C LEU A 101 -11.54 -8.38 13.00
N VAL A 102 -11.44 -7.55 14.02
CA VAL A 102 -11.33 -8.02 15.42
C VAL A 102 -12.61 -8.74 15.85
N ALA A 103 -13.79 -8.19 15.56
CA ALA A 103 -15.05 -8.84 15.88
C ALA A 103 -15.20 -10.20 15.17
N LEU A 104 -14.83 -10.27 13.89
CA LEU A 104 -14.81 -11.52 13.13
C LEU A 104 -13.84 -12.54 13.72
N ALA A 105 -12.68 -12.09 14.21
CA ALA A 105 -11.77 -12.98 14.93
C ALA A 105 -12.50 -13.67 16.08
N PHE A 106 -13.23 -12.95 16.94
CA PHE A 106 -13.92 -13.57 18.09
C PHE A 106 -15.21 -14.32 17.77
N VAL A 107 -15.89 -13.99 16.67
CA VAL A 107 -17.18 -14.59 16.32
C VAL A 107 -17.02 -15.88 15.52
N VAL A 108 -15.95 -16.02 14.74
CA VAL A 108 -15.72 -17.21 13.90
C VAL A 108 -15.20 -18.36 14.77
N PRO A 109 -15.96 -19.45 14.95
CA PRO A 109 -15.49 -20.59 15.72
C PRO A 109 -14.33 -21.29 15.01
N GLU A 110 -13.35 -21.77 15.78
CA GLU A 110 -12.30 -22.63 15.20
C GLU A 110 -12.91 -23.93 14.69
N SER A 111 -12.99 -24.06 13.37
CA SER A 111 -13.10 -25.36 12.72
C SER A 111 -11.73 -26.03 12.81
N ARG A 112 -11.54 -26.87 13.83
CA ARG A 112 -10.46 -27.85 13.86
C ARG A 112 -10.56 -28.82 12.68
#